data_AF-A0A1G8AY69-F1
#
_entry.id   AF-A0A1G8AY69-F1
#
_cell.length_a   1.000
_cell.length_b   1.000
_cell.length_c   1.000
_cell.angle_alpha   90.00
_cell.angle_beta   90.00
_cell.angle_gamma   90.00
#
_symmetry.space_group_name_H-M   'P 1'
#
loop_
_entity.id
_entity.type
_entity.pdbx_description
1 polymer ?
#
loop_
_entity_poly.entity_id
_entity_poly.type
_entity_poly.pdbx_seq_one_letter_code
_entity_poly.pdbx_strand_id
1 'polypeptide(L)'
;MNINPEFVSEVERLRKAATENEIVFDLLLLISRSVLIDDIGNREIIADDEDTRLLQACDMAAAFAAYDIDQSACSISNEASNKK
;
A
#
# COMPACT_ATOMS: atom_id res chain seq x y z
N MET A 1 8.69 8.36 19.17
CA MET A 1 8.13 7.15 18.56
C MET A 1 9.28 6.23 18.22
N ASN A 2 9.31 5.02 18.78
CA ASN A 2 10.28 4.00 18.36
C ASN A 2 9.72 3.35 17.10
N ILE A 3 10.35 3.58 15.95
CA ILE A 3 9.92 2.99 14.68
C ILE A 3 10.48 1.56 14.66
N ASN A 4 9.61 0.55 14.49
CA ASN A 4 10.04 -0.85 14.36
C ASN A 4 10.73 -1.04 12.99
N PRO A 5 12.04 -1.34 12.93
CA PRO A 5 12.77 -1.48 11.67
C PRO A 5 12.27 -2.63 10.79
N GLU A 6 11.78 -3.70 11.40
CA GLU A 6 11.28 -4.89 10.69
C GLU A 6 10.00 -4.56 9.92
N PHE A 7 9.09 -3.85 10.57
CA PHE A 7 7.86 -3.36 9.95
C PHE A 7 8.15 -2.44 8.75
N VAL A 8 9.10 -1.52 8.89
CA VAL A 8 9.52 -0.64 7.76
C VAL A 8 10.06 -1.46 6.59
N SER A 9 10.91 -2.45 6.87
CA SER A 9 11.46 -3.31 5.83
C SER A 9 10.39 -4.12 5.10
N GLU A 10 9.34 -4.54 5.79
CA GLU A 10 8.22 -5.27 5.18
C GLU A 10 7.37 -4.38 4.28
N VAL A 11 7.03 -3.18 4.74
CA VAL A 11 6.29 -2.18 3.95
C VAL A 11 7.03 -1.89 2.65
N GLU A 12 8.34 -1.62 2.71
CA GLU A 12 9.15 -1.32 1.53
C GLU A 12 9.24 -2.52 0.57
N ARG A 13 9.36 -3.75 1.11
CA ARG A 13 9.36 -4.96 0.27
C ARG A 13 8.04 -5.14 -0.48
N LEU A 14 6.90 -4.94 0.19
CA LEU A 14 5.57 -5.06 -0.40
C LEU A 14 5.30 -3.95 -1.41
N ARG A 15 5.64 -2.70 -1.07
CA ARG A 15 5.56 -1.54 -1.97
C ARG A 15 6.33 -1.80 -3.26
N LYS A 16 7.58 -2.24 -3.16
CA LYS A 16 8.40 -2.56 -4.33
C LYS A 16 7.76 -3.66 -5.19
N ALA A 17 7.31 -4.74 -4.56
CA ALA A 17 6.64 -5.83 -5.27
C ALA A 17 5.37 -5.36 -6.01
N ALA A 18 4.60 -4.45 -5.41
CA ALA A 18 3.42 -3.85 -6.02
C ALA A 18 3.76 -2.91 -7.20
N THR A 19 4.85 -2.14 -7.11
CA THR A 19 5.31 -1.30 -8.24
C THR A 19 5.85 -2.12 -9.42
N GLU A 20 6.35 -3.33 -9.18
CA GLU A 20 6.90 -4.22 -10.20
C GLU A 20 5.85 -5.19 -10.78
N ASN A 21 4.74 -5.44 -10.07
CA ASN A 21 3.73 -6.41 -10.45
C ASN A 21 2.31 -5.93 -10.12
N GLU A 22 1.53 -5.66 -11.17
CA GLU A 22 0.13 -5.18 -11.09
C GLU A 22 -0.77 -6.09 -10.25
N ILE A 23 -0.58 -7.42 -10.31
CA ILE A 23 -1.39 -8.37 -9.53
C ILE A 23 -1.15 -8.19 -8.03
N VAL A 24 0.09 -7.90 -7.63
CA VAL A 24 0.43 -7.64 -6.22
C VAL A 24 -0.19 -6.33 -5.78
N PHE A 25 -0.14 -5.30 -6.62
CA PHE A 25 -0.80 -4.03 -6.34
C PHE A 25 -2.31 -4.19 -6.13
N ASP A 26 -3.00 -4.88 -7.04
CA ASP A 26 -4.43 -5.14 -6.93
C ASP A 26 -4.79 -5.92 -5.66
N LEU A 27 -3.97 -6.92 -5.29
CA LEU A 27 -4.16 -7.69 -4.07
C LEU A 27 -4.02 -6.81 -2.82
N LEU A 28 -2.98 -5.98 -2.74
CA LEU A 28 -2.77 -5.08 -1.61
C LEU A 28 -3.92 -4.07 -1.48
N LEU A 29 -4.39 -3.54 -2.62
CA LEU A 29 -5.52 -2.61 -2.65
C LEU A 29 -6.83 -3.29 -2.20
N LEU A 30 -7.05 -4.54 -2.60
CA LEU A 30 -8.19 -5.34 -2.15
C LEU A 30 -8.14 -5.57 -0.64
N ILE A 31 -6.98 -5.95 -0.08
CA ILE A 31 -6.80 -6.15 1.36
C ILE A 31 -7.07 -4.85 2.12
N SER A 32 -6.42 -3.76 1.73
CA SER A 32 -6.59 -2.42 2.34
C SER A 32 -8.06 -2.00 2.37
N ARG A 33 -8.77 -2.15 1.25
CA ARG A 33 -10.20 -1.83 1.18
C ARG A 33 -11.05 -2.78 2.01
N SER A 34 -10.70 -4.06 2.08
CA SER A 34 -11.45 -5.08 2.83
C SER A 34 -11.33 -4.89 4.34
N VAL A 35 -10.20 -4.36 4.83
CA VAL A 35 -10.05 -3.95 6.23
C VAL A 35 -11.07 -2.85 6.60
N LEU A 36 -11.45 -2.00 5.65
CA LEU A 36 -12.41 -0.90 5.83
C LEU A 36 -13.88 -1.31 5.60
N ILE A 37 -14.18 -2.54 5.15
CA ILE A 37 -15.57 -2.94 4.83
C ILE A 37 -16.45 -3.07 6.09
N ASP A 38 -15.88 -3.09 7.29
CA ASP A 38 -16.64 -3.24 8.52
C ASP A 38 -17.09 -1.92 9.19
N ASP A 39 -17.47 -0.95 8.38
CA ASP A 39 -18.13 0.28 8.83
C ASP A 39 -19.56 0.03 9.41
N ILE A 40 -20.00 -1.22 9.54
CA ILE A 40 -21.36 -1.61 9.96
C ILE A 40 -21.41 -2.48 11.23
N GLY A 41 -20.35 -3.15 11.73
CA GLY A 41 -20.52 -4.03 12.90
C GLY A 41 -19.32 -4.45 13.76
N ASN A 42 -18.10 -4.54 13.24
CA ASN A 42 -16.92 -5.07 13.91
C ASN A 42 -15.98 -3.93 14.22
N ARG A 43 -16.16 -3.39 15.44
CA ARG A 43 -15.30 -2.35 16.01
C ARG A 43 -13.96 -2.89 16.51
N GLU A 44 -13.75 -4.19 16.41
CA GLU A 44 -12.61 -4.91 16.96
C GLU A 44 -12.05 -5.86 15.90
N ILE A 45 -10.76 -5.68 15.60
CA ILE A 45 -10.02 -6.63 14.78
C ILE A 45 -9.73 -7.84 15.67
N ILE A 46 -10.41 -8.96 15.43
CA ILE A 46 -10.11 -10.23 16.09
C ILE A 46 -8.98 -10.90 15.28
N ALA A 47 -7.76 -10.46 15.54
CA ALA A 47 -6.55 -11.02 14.96
C ALA A 47 -5.46 -11.02 16.01
N ASP A 48 -4.43 -11.86 15.85
CA ASP A 48 -3.27 -11.74 16.70
C ASP A 48 -2.43 -10.50 16.32
N ASP A 49 -1.44 -10.18 17.15
CA ASP A 49 -0.59 -9.00 16.95
C ASP A 49 0.19 -9.08 15.62
N GLU A 50 0.51 -10.29 15.16
CA GLU A 50 1.28 -10.52 13.94
C GLU A 50 0.41 -10.32 12.69
N ASP A 51 -0.79 -10.88 12.68
CA ASP A 51 -1.78 -10.66 11.63
C ASP A 51 -2.13 -9.18 11.52
N THR A 52 -2.32 -8.50 12.66
CA THR A 52 -2.58 -7.06 12.70
C THR A 52 -1.41 -6.27 12.08
N ARG A 53 -0.18 -6.64 12.40
CA ARG A 53 1.03 -6.03 11.84
C ARG A 53 1.11 -6.23 10.33
N LEU A 54 0.82 -7.43 9.83
CA LEU A 54 0.82 -7.73 8.40
C LEU A 54 -0.27 -6.96 7.65
N LEU A 55 -1.46 -6.83 8.22
CA LEU A 55 -2.55 -6.03 7.65
C LEU A 55 -2.16 -4.55 7.54
N GLN A 56 -1.55 -4.00 8.59
CA GLN A 56 -1.04 -2.62 8.57
C GLN A 56 0.08 -2.43 7.54
N ALA A 57 0.97 -3.42 7.39
CA ALA A 57 2.03 -3.35 6.39
C ALA A 57 1.48 -3.36 4.96
N CYS A 58 0.46 -4.19 4.69
CA CYS A 58 -0.24 -4.24 3.42
C CYS A 58 -0.95 -2.91 3.09
N ASP A 59 -1.66 -2.33 4.06
CA ASP A 59 -2.37 -1.05 3.89
C ASP A 59 -1.40 0.10 3.57
N MET A 60 -0.32 0.24 4.33
CA MET A 60 0.71 1.24 4.07
C MET A 60 1.40 1.03 2.72
N ALA A 61 1.74 -0.22 2.38
CA ALA A 61 2.38 -0.54 1.11
C ALA A 61 1.47 -0.22 -0.09
N ALA A 62 0.16 -0.50 0.01
CA ALA A 62 -0.82 -0.15 -1.01
C ALA A 62 -0.87 1.37 -1.25
N ALA A 63 -0.91 2.16 -0.16
CA ALA A 63 -0.95 3.61 -0.22
C ALA A 63 0.32 4.20 -0.88
N PHE A 64 1.51 3.72 -0.52
CA PHE A 64 2.76 4.16 -1.14
C PHE A 64 2.86 3.73 -2.61
N ALA A 65 2.48 2.50 -2.94
CA ALA A 65 2.52 2.03 -4.32
C ALA A 65 1.56 2.84 -5.22
N ALA A 66 0.35 3.16 -4.73
CA ALA A 66 -0.59 4.01 -5.47
C ALA A 66 0.00 5.41 -5.73
N TYR A 67 0.66 5.99 -4.73
CA TYR A 67 1.34 7.28 -4.87
C TYR A 67 2.50 7.25 -5.88
N ASP A 68 3.31 6.19 -5.87
CA ASP A 68 4.44 6.03 -6.80
C ASP A 68 3.97 5.90 -8.25
N ILE A 69 2.87 5.17 -8.47
CA ILE A 69 2.25 5.01 -9.80
C ILE A 69 1.71 6.36 -10.30
N ASP A 70 1.02 7.12 -9.45
CA ASP A 70 0.45 8.42 -9.81
C ASP A 70 1.53 9.47 -10.15
N GLN A 71 2.62 9.51 -9.37
CA GLN A 71 3.80 10.35 -9.66
C GLN A 71 4.49 9.97 -10.97
N SER A 72 4.55 8.67 -11.28
CA SER A 72 5.12 8.17 -12.53
C SER A 72 4.28 8.62 -13.74
N ALA A 73 2.95 8.62 -13.61
CA ALA A 73 2.05 9.13 -14.65
C ALA A 73 2.19 10.65 -14.85
N CYS A 74 2.33 11.42 -13.76
CA CYS A 74 2.47 12.88 -13.80
C CYS A 74 3.81 13.33 -14.45
N SER A 75 4.87 12.55 -14.26
CA SER A 75 6.20 12.81 -14.85
C SER A 75 6.19 12.69 -16.38
N ILE A 76 5.46 11.72 -16.94
CA ILE A 76 5.34 11.50 -18.39
C ILE A 76 4.56 12.64 -19.06
N SER A 77 3.51 13.17 -18.41
CA SER A 77 2.72 14.29 -18.95
C SER A 77 3.52 15.60 -19.07
N ASN A 78 4.49 15.82 -18.19
CA ASN A 78 5.34 17.01 -18.22
C ASN A 78 6.40 16.93 -19.35
N GLU A 79 6.96 15.75 -19.61
CA GLU A 79 7.90 15.57 -20.74
C GLU A 79 7.23 15.69 -22.12
N ALA A 80 5.99 15.23 -22.25
CA ALA A 80 5.21 15.37 -23.48
C ALA A 80 4.84 16.83 -23.80
N SER A 81 4.65 17.66 -22.78
CA SER A 81 4.30 19.08 -22.94
C SER A 81 5.49 19.97 -23.29
N ASN A 82 6.71 19.58 -22.92
CA ASN A 82 7.94 20.35 -23.18
C ASN A 82 8.59 20.09 -24.56
N LYS A 83 7.97 19.25 -25.41
CA LYS A 83 8.42 18.94 -26.78
C LYS A 83 7.62 19.65 -27.88
N LYS A 84 6.81 20.65 -27.54
CA LYS A 84 6.07 21.49 -28.51
C LYS A 84 6.62 22.90 -28.58
#